data_AF-A0A835FZR3-F1
#
_entry.id   AF-A0A835FZR3-F1
#
_cell.length_a   1.000
_cell.length_b   1.000
_cell.length_c   1.000
_cell.angle_alpha   90.00
_cell.angle_beta   90.00
_cell.angle_gamma   90.00
#
_symmetry.space_group_name_H-M   'P 1'
#
loop_
_entity.id
_entity.type
_entity.pdbx_description
1 polymer ?
#
loop_
_entity_poly.entity_id
_entity_poly.type
_entity_poly.pdbx_seq_one_letter_code
_entity_poly.pdbx_strand_id
1 'polypeptide(L)'
;MSVSVRKSQPVLVRPLRPVSMRSYIKLSSFDRGLEKMSVTALLMFEHPIKDVANTIKTALSQALVHYYPIAGRMVAGAEAGEVYIRCSGEGVTFVSATVNCALKEVISMDLSGAGTPLLDELILCQDVAFGSTDPLLLVQVTEFSCNGFVLGVTWNHALADGAGMVQFLQAVGELACGFSSPSVVPVRWDDSLFLNSPASSAPSQQLLMGSINSIKADFSKRFAGELCTKFEVATAVLWQCRTRAVKCDPETPALYSYVVNVRKHVGAKQGYYGNCFAGQLVMATSGIVASVDIVDLVKMIKQSKER
;
A
#
# COMPACT_ATOMS: atom_id res chain seq x y z
N MET A 1 28.91 -13.94 9.20
CA MET A 1 28.50 -13.16 10.40
C MET A 1 27.02 -13.40 10.60
N SER A 2 26.53 -13.51 11.84
CA SER A 2 25.09 -13.56 12.11
C SER A 2 24.49 -12.16 11.98
N VAL A 3 23.38 -12.04 11.24
CA VAL A 3 22.63 -10.79 11.16
C VAL A 3 21.85 -10.60 12.46
N SER A 4 21.92 -9.41 13.04
CA SER A 4 21.22 -9.05 14.27
C SER A 4 20.60 -7.66 14.14
N VAL A 5 19.33 -7.56 14.51
CA VAL A 5 18.57 -6.30 14.54
C VAL A 5 18.44 -5.87 16.00
N ARG A 6 18.75 -4.61 16.29
CA ARG A 6 18.57 -4.00 17.62
C ARG A 6 17.53 -2.90 17.51
N LYS A 7 16.39 -3.07 18.18
CA LYS A 7 15.27 -2.11 18.19
C LYS A 7 15.28 -1.29 19.47
N SER A 8 14.95 -0.01 19.38
CA SER A 8 14.65 0.84 20.53
C SER A 8 13.31 0.44 21.16
N GLN A 9 13.04 0.95 22.36
CA GLN A 9 11.68 0.89 22.89
C GLN A 9 10.72 1.67 21.98
N PRO A 10 9.48 1.18 21.76
CA PRO A 10 8.46 1.92 21.02
C PRO A 10 8.10 3.23 21.72
N VAL A 11 7.91 4.29 20.93
CA VAL A 11 7.44 5.60 21.41
C VAL A 11 6.24 6.06 20.59
N LEU A 12 5.36 6.87 21.20
CA LEU A 12 4.28 7.53 20.47
C LEU A 12 4.73 8.87 19.92
N VAL A 13 4.63 9.03 18.60
CA VAL A 13 4.85 10.31 17.91
C VAL A 13 3.52 10.99 17.72
N ARG A 14 3.35 12.14 18.39
CA ARG A 14 2.13 12.96 18.33
C ARG A 14 2.27 14.05 17.25
N PRO A 15 1.14 14.64 16.79
CA PRO A 15 1.19 15.87 16.01
C PRO A 15 2.02 16.94 16.72
N LEU A 16 2.81 17.70 15.96
CA LEU A 16 3.73 18.73 16.49
C LEU A 16 3.00 19.77 17.36
N ARG A 17 1.73 20.02 17.05
CA ARG A 17 0.83 20.89 17.81
C ARG A 17 -0.58 20.30 17.83
N PRO A 18 -1.40 20.62 18.84
CA PRO A 18 -2.81 20.20 18.89
C PRO A 18 -3.56 20.62 17.63
N VAL A 19 -4.48 19.77 17.16
CA VAL A 19 -5.33 20.03 16.00
C VAL A 19 -6.79 19.98 16.44
N SER A 20 -7.52 21.08 16.25
CA SER A 20 -8.92 21.23 16.65
C SER A 20 -9.84 21.38 15.42
N MET A 21 -9.75 20.44 14.48
CA MET A 21 -10.62 20.44 13.29
C MET A 21 -11.91 19.62 13.51
N ARG A 22 -11.84 18.28 13.40
CA ARG A 22 -12.98 17.38 13.64
C ARG A 22 -12.58 16.31 14.65
N SER A 23 -13.48 15.99 15.58
CA SER A 23 -13.23 14.98 16.60
C SER A 23 -13.46 13.54 16.10
N TYR A 24 -14.36 13.35 15.13
CA TYR A 24 -14.69 12.03 14.58
C TYR A 24 -14.84 12.10 13.06
N ILE A 25 -14.37 11.06 12.36
CA ILE A 25 -14.56 10.87 10.92
C ILE A 25 -15.22 9.52 10.71
N LYS A 26 -16.43 9.50 10.13
CA LYS A 26 -17.12 8.26 9.78
C LYS A 26 -16.38 7.58 8.63
N LEU A 27 -16.17 6.27 8.73
CA LEU A 27 -15.62 5.49 7.63
C LEU A 27 -16.57 5.48 6.44
N SER A 28 -16.02 5.59 5.24
CA SER A 28 -16.77 5.55 3.99
C SER A 28 -17.16 4.12 3.62
N SER A 29 -18.02 3.96 2.61
CA SER A 29 -18.35 2.64 2.05
C SER A 29 -17.12 1.88 1.53
N PHE A 30 -16.10 2.60 1.04
CA PHE A 30 -14.83 2.03 0.57
C PHE A 30 -13.91 1.56 1.70
N ASP A 31 -14.12 2.03 2.93
CA ASP A 31 -13.32 1.62 4.09
C ASP A 31 -13.88 0.34 4.76
N ARG A 32 -15.13 -0.03 4.43
CA ARG A 32 -15.88 -1.10 5.11
C ARG A 32 -15.22 -2.47 4.90
N GLY A 33 -15.02 -3.20 6.00
CA GLY A 33 -14.40 -4.52 6.00
C GLY A 33 -12.86 -4.48 5.99
N LEU A 34 -12.27 -3.29 5.91
CA LEU A 34 -10.82 -3.08 5.93
C LEU A 34 -10.30 -2.71 7.32
N GLU A 35 -11.18 -2.58 8.32
CA GLU A 35 -10.85 -2.10 9.67
C GLU A 35 -9.99 -3.09 10.45
N LYS A 36 -10.00 -4.36 10.05
CA LYS A 36 -9.19 -5.45 10.63
C LYS A 36 -7.99 -5.82 9.77
N MET A 37 -7.83 -5.19 8.61
CA MET A 37 -6.73 -5.47 7.68
C MET A 37 -5.57 -4.53 7.96
N SER A 38 -4.37 -5.07 8.06
CA SER A 38 -3.13 -4.30 8.03
C SER A 38 -2.49 -4.38 6.65
N VAL A 39 -1.82 -3.30 6.25
CA VAL A 39 -0.94 -3.29 5.07
C VAL A 39 0.43 -2.83 5.53
N THR A 40 1.46 -3.47 4.98
CA THR A 40 2.85 -3.14 5.28
C THR A 40 3.58 -2.77 3.99
N ALA A 41 4.39 -1.72 4.06
CA ALA A 41 5.32 -1.35 3.00
C ALA A 41 6.73 -1.13 3.59
N LEU A 42 7.73 -1.51 2.81
CA LEU A 42 9.15 -1.28 3.08
C LEU A 42 9.69 -0.32 2.03
N LEU A 43 10.17 0.85 2.46
CA LEU A 43 10.85 1.80 1.59
C LEU A 43 12.34 1.76 1.90
N MET A 44 13.15 1.44 0.89
CA MET A 44 14.59 1.27 1.02
C MET A 44 15.32 2.48 0.45
N PHE A 45 16.23 3.05 1.23
CA PHE A 45 17.00 4.24 0.87
C PHE A 45 18.49 3.94 0.96
N GLU A 46 19.18 3.98 -0.19
CA GLU A 46 20.62 3.74 -0.24
C GLU A 46 21.43 4.95 0.20
N HIS A 47 20.87 6.16 0.11
CA HIS A 47 21.57 7.39 0.41
C HIS A 47 21.46 7.74 1.90
N PRO A 48 22.59 7.98 2.58
CA PRO A 48 22.59 8.33 3.99
C PRO A 48 22.00 9.71 4.22
N ILE A 49 21.23 9.85 5.29
CA ILE A 49 20.85 11.14 5.87
C ILE A 49 21.38 11.20 7.30
N LYS A 50 21.74 12.38 7.77
CA LYS A 50 22.22 12.55 9.15
C LYS A 50 21.06 12.35 10.12
N ASP A 51 21.27 11.56 11.16
CA ASP A 51 20.29 11.34 12.24
C ASP A 51 18.91 10.92 11.68
N VAL A 52 18.91 9.80 10.95
CA VAL A 52 17.75 9.30 10.18
C VAL A 52 16.51 9.19 11.07
N ALA A 53 16.66 8.51 12.22
CA ALA A 53 15.56 8.28 13.14
C ALA A 53 14.91 9.59 13.59
N ASN A 54 15.69 10.57 14.04
CA ASN A 54 15.16 11.84 14.54
C ASN A 54 14.59 12.72 13.40
N THR A 55 15.24 12.73 12.24
CA THR A 55 14.78 13.46 11.06
C THR A 55 13.40 12.98 10.64
N ILE A 56 13.23 11.66 10.47
CA ILE A 56 11.94 11.07 10.10
C ILE A 56 10.91 11.25 11.22
N LYS A 57 11.29 11.05 12.49
CA LYS A 57 10.40 11.26 13.65
C LYS A 57 9.85 12.69 13.72
N THR A 58 10.70 13.68 13.46
CA THR A 58 10.33 15.10 13.46
C THR A 58 9.39 15.42 12.29
N ALA A 59 9.76 14.98 11.09
CA ALA A 59 8.93 15.16 9.90
C ALA A 59 7.56 14.47 10.02
N LEU A 60 7.52 13.28 10.63
CA LEU A 60 6.29 12.57 10.95
C LEU A 60 5.40 13.37 11.90
N SER A 61 5.96 13.93 12.97
CA SER A 61 5.22 14.80 13.90
C SER A 61 4.64 16.04 13.21
N GLN A 62 5.39 16.65 12.28
CA GLN A 62 4.91 17.76 11.46
C GLN A 62 3.79 17.32 10.50
N ALA A 63 3.96 16.19 9.79
CA ALA A 63 2.98 15.67 8.85
C ALA A 63 1.64 15.36 9.53
N LEU A 64 1.69 14.83 10.75
CA LEU A 64 0.50 14.52 11.57
C LEU A 64 -0.31 15.76 11.97
N VAL A 65 0.21 16.98 11.82
CA VAL A 65 -0.61 18.20 11.96
C VAL A 65 -1.59 18.32 10.78
N HIS A 66 -1.14 18.00 9.57
CA HIS A 66 -1.94 18.05 8.36
C HIS A 66 -2.81 16.80 8.20
N TYR A 67 -2.23 15.64 8.50
CA TYR A 67 -2.87 14.31 8.45
C TYR A 67 -3.33 13.87 9.84
N TYR A 68 -3.94 14.77 10.60
CA TYR A 68 -4.35 14.55 12.00
C TYR A 68 -5.17 13.27 12.27
N PRO A 69 -6.02 12.75 11.34
CA PRO A 69 -6.74 11.50 11.59
C PRO A 69 -5.82 10.27 11.75
N ILE A 70 -4.62 10.30 11.16
CA ILE A 70 -3.63 9.22 11.27
C ILE A 70 -3.16 9.04 12.72
N ALA A 71 -3.10 10.12 13.49
CA ALA A 71 -2.77 10.09 14.92
C ALA A 71 -3.96 9.69 15.82
N GLY A 72 -5.11 9.34 15.24
CA GLY A 72 -6.32 8.95 15.95
C GLY A 72 -6.39 7.47 16.31
N ARG A 73 -7.61 7.00 16.63
CA ARG A 73 -7.94 5.61 16.96
C ARG A 73 -9.21 5.17 16.26
N MET A 74 -9.31 3.88 15.94
CA MET A 74 -10.54 3.30 15.39
C MET A 74 -11.53 3.05 16.53
N VAL A 75 -12.76 3.52 16.40
CA VAL A 75 -13.80 3.32 17.42
C VAL A 75 -15.11 2.89 16.77
N ALA A 76 -15.85 2.03 17.46
CA ALA A 76 -17.20 1.66 17.05
C ALA A 76 -18.18 2.83 17.30
N GLY A 77 -19.17 2.95 16.43
CA GLY A 77 -20.30 3.86 16.59
C GLY A 77 -21.37 3.36 17.55
N ALA A 78 -22.43 4.17 17.71
CA ALA A 78 -23.58 3.80 18.52
C ALA A 78 -24.45 2.73 17.83
N GLU A 79 -24.49 2.74 16.50
CA GLU A 79 -25.22 1.77 15.70
C GLU A 79 -24.31 0.60 15.24
N ALA A 80 -24.92 -0.57 15.10
CA ALA A 80 -24.20 -1.78 14.68
C ALA A 80 -23.59 -1.59 13.28
N GLY A 81 -22.28 -1.83 13.16
CA GLY A 81 -21.53 -1.71 11.90
C GLY A 81 -21.06 -0.30 11.57
N GLU A 82 -21.34 0.69 12.41
CA GLU A 82 -20.70 2.00 12.28
C GLU A 82 -19.30 1.99 12.89
N VAL A 83 -18.35 2.55 12.15
CA VAL A 83 -16.96 2.69 12.59
C VAL A 83 -16.49 4.10 12.25
N TYR A 84 -15.74 4.70 13.19
CA TYR A 84 -15.23 6.05 13.10
C TYR A 84 -13.74 6.08 13.42
N ILE A 85 -13.03 7.04 12.83
CA ILE A 85 -11.73 7.47 13.31
C ILE A 85 -11.97 8.58 14.35
N ARG A 86 -11.71 8.27 15.62
CA ARG A 86 -11.62 9.27 16.68
C ARG A 86 -10.29 10.01 16.53
N CYS A 87 -10.36 11.28 16.15
CA CYS A 87 -9.22 12.14 15.89
C CYS A 87 -8.65 12.71 17.20
N SER A 88 -8.14 11.84 18.06
CA SER A 88 -7.69 12.18 19.42
C SER A 88 -6.27 12.78 19.48
N GLY A 89 -5.49 12.67 18.41
CA GLY A 89 -4.09 13.14 18.39
C GLY A 89 -3.15 12.34 19.31
N GLU A 90 -3.56 11.15 19.75
CA GLU A 90 -2.79 10.28 20.65
C GLU A 90 -1.44 9.85 20.04
N GLY A 91 -1.34 9.84 18.71
CA GLY A 91 -0.10 9.64 17.96
C GLY A 91 0.02 8.25 17.34
N VAL A 92 1.15 8.03 16.68
CA VAL A 92 1.51 6.80 15.97
C VAL A 92 2.70 6.11 16.64
N THR A 93 2.82 4.79 16.50
CA THR A 93 3.97 4.07 17.06
C THR A 93 5.21 4.31 16.21
N PHE A 94 6.34 4.58 16.85
CA PHE A 94 7.64 4.75 16.20
C PHE A 94 8.72 3.94 16.92
N VAL A 95 9.52 3.22 16.15
CA VAL A 95 10.72 2.50 16.62
C VAL A 95 11.90 2.86 15.74
N SER A 96 13.03 3.17 16.35
CA SER A 96 14.32 3.21 15.65
C SER A 96 15.04 1.89 15.84
N ALA A 97 15.76 1.42 14.84
CA ALA A 97 16.52 0.19 14.89
C ALA A 97 17.83 0.31 14.12
N THR A 98 18.77 -0.56 14.44
CA THR A 98 20.03 -0.72 13.70
C THR A 98 20.25 -2.18 13.35
N VAL A 99 20.83 -2.45 12.19
CA VAL A 99 21.22 -3.79 11.76
C VAL A 99 22.70 -3.82 11.36
N ASN A 100 23.38 -4.91 11.68
CA ASN A 100 24.82 -5.07 11.49
C ASN A 100 25.23 -5.56 10.08
N CYS A 101 24.34 -5.49 9.09
CA CYS A 101 24.61 -5.85 7.69
C CYS A 101 24.39 -4.66 6.74
N ALA A 102 24.89 -4.77 5.51
CA ALA A 102 24.66 -3.78 4.47
C ALA A 102 23.29 -4.00 3.80
N LEU A 103 22.64 -2.92 3.37
CA LEU A 103 21.31 -2.99 2.73
C LEU A 103 21.30 -3.88 1.48
N LYS A 104 22.38 -3.87 0.69
CA LYS A 104 22.51 -4.71 -0.51
C LYS A 104 22.49 -6.21 -0.21
N GLU A 105 22.97 -6.61 0.96
CA GLU A 105 22.95 -8.00 1.39
C GLU A 105 21.51 -8.47 1.58
N VAL A 106 20.62 -7.63 2.13
CA VAL A 106 19.19 -7.93 2.31
C VAL A 106 18.47 -8.09 0.98
N ILE A 107 18.70 -7.17 0.04
CA ILE A 107 18.10 -7.23 -1.31
C ILE A 107 18.52 -8.52 -2.02
N SER A 108 19.79 -8.94 -1.87
CA SER A 108 20.28 -10.18 -2.47
C SER A 108 19.68 -11.45 -1.86
N MET A 109 19.41 -11.44 -0.55
CA MET A 109 18.81 -12.57 0.16
C MET A 109 17.34 -12.77 -0.22
N ASP A 110 16.57 -11.69 -0.35
CA ASP A 110 15.15 -11.74 -0.74
C ASP A 110 14.96 -12.33 -2.15
N LEU A 111 15.77 -11.90 -3.12
CA LEU A 111 15.74 -12.41 -4.50
C LEU A 111 16.12 -13.89 -4.63
N SER A 112 16.74 -14.49 -3.61
CA SER A 112 17.16 -15.90 -3.62
C SER A 112 16.08 -16.88 -3.18
N GLY A 113 14.92 -16.40 -2.72
CA GLY A 113 13.79 -17.24 -2.29
C GLY A 113 14.01 -18.00 -0.96
N ALA A 114 15.14 -17.78 -0.29
CA ALA A 114 15.36 -18.20 1.08
C ALA A 114 14.64 -17.22 2.02
N GLY A 115 13.31 -17.37 2.11
CA GLY A 115 12.39 -16.50 2.88
C GLY A 115 13.00 -15.99 4.18
N THR A 116 13.12 -14.67 4.29
CA THR A 116 14.05 -14.02 5.21
C THR A 116 13.40 -13.77 6.58
N PRO A 117 13.93 -14.33 7.69
CA PRO A 117 13.63 -13.85 9.05
C PRO A 117 13.93 -12.35 9.23
N LEU A 118 14.77 -11.79 8.36
CA LEU A 118 15.22 -10.41 8.46
C LEU A 118 14.18 -9.38 7.99
N LEU A 119 13.43 -9.62 6.91
CA LEU A 119 12.42 -8.66 6.45
C LEU A 119 11.31 -8.48 7.50
N ASP A 120 10.93 -9.56 8.19
CA ASP A 120 9.98 -9.52 9.31
C ASP A 120 10.53 -8.68 10.48
N GLU A 121 11.85 -8.63 10.65
CA GLU A 121 12.51 -7.79 11.65
C GLU A 121 12.59 -6.30 11.24
N LEU A 122 12.40 -5.96 9.96
CA LEU A 122 12.41 -4.58 9.46
C LEU A 122 11.06 -3.86 9.60
N ILE A 123 10.03 -4.58 10.05
CA ILE A 123 8.68 -4.05 10.21
C ILE A 123 8.23 -4.12 11.67
N LEU A 124 7.26 -3.28 12.00
CA LEU A 124 6.41 -3.48 13.16
C LEU A 124 5.11 -4.08 12.64
N CYS A 125 4.80 -5.31 13.04
CA CYS A 125 3.49 -5.89 12.87
C CYS A 125 2.80 -5.94 14.23
N GLN A 126 1.49 -5.76 14.26
CA GLN A 126 0.71 -6.15 15.42
C GLN A 126 0.32 -7.61 15.25
N ASP A 127 0.59 -8.43 16.26
CA ASP A 127 0.24 -9.86 16.27
C ASP A 127 -1.28 -10.11 16.23
N VAL A 128 -2.08 -9.07 16.50
CA VAL A 128 -3.54 -9.09 16.50
C VAL A 128 -4.04 -7.89 15.68
N ALA A 129 -5.18 -8.05 15.00
CA ALA A 129 -5.84 -6.95 14.30
C ALA A 129 -6.00 -5.72 15.23
N PHE A 130 -5.72 -4.52 14.72
CA PHE A 130 -5.82 -3.26 15.46
C PHE A 130 -7.07 -3.22 16.35
N GLY A 131 -6.86 -3.29 17.66
CA GLY A 131 -7.89 -3.07 18.66
C GLY A 131 -8.34 -1.60 18.70
N SER A 132 -9.44 -1.34 19.40
CA SER A 132 -10.04 0.01 19.48
C SER A 132 -9.14 1.10 20.10
N THR A 133 -8.05 0.70 20.75
CA THR A 133 -7.07 1.60 21.39
C THR A 133 -5.76 1.69 20.61
N ASP A 134 -5.63 0.95 19.51
CA ASP A 134 -4.35 0.80 18.84
C ASP A 134 -4.05 1.94 17.86
N PRO A 135 -2.79 2.39 17.77
CA PRO A 135 -2.37 3.37 16.78
C PRO A 135 -2.67 2.88 15.37
N LEU A 136 -3.20 3.74 14.49
CA LEU A 136 -3.57 3.34 13.12
C LEU A 136 -2.37 3.19 12.17
N LEU A 137 -1.17 3.59 12.64
CA LEU A 137 0.09 3.55 11.91
C LEU A 137 1.22 3.16 12.87
N LEU A 138 2.06 2.24 12.41
CA LEU A 138 3.31 1.83 13.05
C LEU A 138 4.45 2.14 12.08
N VAL A 139 5.51 2.75 12.59
CA VAL A 139 6.68 3.16 11.81
C VAL A 139 7.94 2.60 12.43
N GLN A 140 8.77 1.93 11.63
CA GLN A 140 10.12 1.55 11.99
C GLN A 140 11.12 2.20 11.05
N VAL A 141 12.16 2.81 11.61
CA VAL A 141 13.34 3.26 10.86
C VAL A 141 14.49 2.34 11.23
N THR A 142 15.02 1.59 10.27
CA THR A 142 16.15 0.68 10.48
C THR A 142 17.38 1.16 9.70
N GLU A 143 18.43 1.54 10.42
CA GLU A 143 19.71 1.97 9.84
C GLU A 143 20.65 0.77 9.65
N PHE A 144 21.30 0.70 8.50
CA PHE A 144 22.21 -0.38 8.10
C PHE A 144 23.68 0.03 8.27
N SER A 145 24.59 -0.93 8.31
CA SER A 145 26.04 -0.66 8.47
C SER A 145 26.64 0.15 7.31
N CYS A 146 25.99 0.16 6.14
CA CYS A 146 26.37 0.96 4.99
C CYS A 146 25.78 2.39 5.00
N ASN A 147 25.16 2.81 6.11
CA ASN A 147 24.42 4.07 6.28
C ASN A 147 23.19 4.23 5.38
N GLY A 148 22.80 3.20 4.63
CA GLY A 148 21.47 3.11 4.05
C GLY A 148 20.44 2.84 5.15
N PHE A 149 19.17 3.09 4.87
CA PHE A 149 18.10 2.83 5.84
C PHE A 149 16.85 2.30 5.18
N VAL A 150 16.03 1.64 6.00
CA VAL A 150 14.70 1.15 5.62
C VAL A 150 13.66 1.82 6.49
N LEU A 151 12.62 2.33 5.85
CA LEU A 151 11.41 2.82 6.48
C LEU A 151 10.33 1.74 6.33
N GLY A 152 10.06 1.00 7.41
CA GLY A 152 8.97 0.05 7.50
C GLY A 152 7.72 0.73 8.03
N VAL A 153 6.62 0.66 7.28
CA VAL A 153 5.35 1.26 7.67
C VAL A 153 4.25 0.21 7.60
N THR A 154 3.52 0.05 8.71
CA THR A 154 2.36 -0.83 8.80
C THR A 154 1.17 0.01 9.25
N TRP A 155 0.05 -0.05 8.53
CA TRP A 155 -1.14 0.74 8.85
C TRP A 155 -2.41 -0.08 8.77
N ASN A 156 -3.44 0.39 9.47
CA ASN A 156 -4.79 -0.12 9.33
C ASN A 156 -5.35 0.29 7.96
N HIS A 157 -5.73 -0.67 7.12
CA HIS A 157 -6.11 -0.39 5.73
C HIS A 157 -7.35 0.53 5.63
N ALA A 158 -8.26 0.51 6.61
CA ALA A 158 -9.39 1.46 6.65
C ALA A 158 -8.97 2.94 6.80
N LEU A 159 -7.72 3.21 7.21
CA LEU A 159 -7.19 4.57 7.26
C LEU A 159 -6.99 5.16 5.86
N ALA A 160 -6.38 4.38 4.96
CA ALA A 160 -5.96 4.80 3.62
C ALA A 160 -5.67 3.59 2.72
N ASP A 161 -5.99 3.72 1.43
CA ASP A 161 -5.47 2.81 0.40
C ASP A 161 -4.00 3.11 0.07
N GLY A 162 -3.39 2.31 -0.81
CA GLY A 162 -1.99 2.50 -1.20
C GLY A 162 -1.68 3.88 -1.79
N ALA A 163 -2.59 4.48 -2.57
CA ALA A 163 -2.37 5.81 -3.13
C ALA A 163 -2.42 6.89 -2.05
N GLY A 164 -3.35 6.77 -1.10
CA GLY A 164 -3.45 7.65 0.05
C GLY A 164 -2.24 7.56 0.98
N MET A 165 -1.74 6.35 1.23
CA MET A 165 -0.54 6.15 2.04
C MET A 165 0.71 6.71 1.35
N VAL A 166 0.87 6.52 0.04
CA VAL A 166 1.95 7.17 -0.73
C VAL A 166 1.89 8.68 -0.62
N GLN A 167 0.70 9.29 -0.73
CA GLN A 167 0.53 10.74 -0.55
C GLN A 167 0.99 11.20 0.84
N PHE A 168 0.66 10.45 1.90
CA PHE A 168 1.11 10.76 3.25
C PHE A 168 2.62 10.62 3.43
N LEU A 169 3.23 9.53 2.94
CA LEU A 169 4.67 9.31 3.04
C LEU A 169 5.47 10.33 2.22
N GLN A 170 4.93 10.78 1.08
CA GLN A 170 5.48 11.90 0.32
C GLN A 170 5.50 13.17 1.16
N ALA A 171 4.41 13.49 1.87
CA ALA A 171 4.37 14.65 2.77
C ALA A 171 5.38 14.55 3.93
N VAL A 172 5.57 13.35 4.50
CA VAL A 172 6.64 13.11 5.48
C VAL A 172 8.02 13.36 4.87
N GLY A 173 8.26 12.89 3.65
CA GLY A 173 9.50 13.14 2.91
C GLY A 173 9.76 14.62 2.63
N GLU A 174 8.75 15.36 2.16
CA GLU A 174 8.83 16.81 1.91
C GLU A 174 9.22 17.58 3.19
N LEU A 175 8.57 17.26 4.31
CA LEU A 175 8.86 17.89 5.60
C LEU A 175 10.24 17.49 6.14
N ALA A 176 10.68 16.25 5.91
CA ALA A 176 12.04 15.82 6.22
C ALA A 176 13.09 16.57 5.38
N CYS A 177 12.74 16.98 4.17
CA CYS A 177 13.55 17.84 3.30
C CYS A 177 13.46 19.34 3.64
N GLY A 178 12.72 19.73 4.69
CA GLY A 178 12.64 21.11 5.18
C GLY A 178 11.56 21.97 4.50
N PHE A 179 10.59 21.36 3.81
CA PHE A 179 9.44 22.10 3.30
C PHE A 179 8.61 22.65 4.46
N SER A 180 7.95 23.79 4.26
CA SER A 180 7.11 24.40 5.30
C SER A 180 5.73 23.76 5.44
N SER A 181 5.26 23.06 4.39
CA SER A 181 3.98 22.36 4.36
C SER A 181 3.96 21.31 3.25
N PRO A 182 3.09 20.28 3.34
CA PRO A 182 2.88 19.32 2.26
C PRO A 182 2.40 19.98 0.95
N SER A 183 2.86 19.48 -0.19
CA SER A 183 2.46 19.97 -1.52
C SER A 183 0.99 19.71 -1.85
N VAL A 184 0.40 18.67 -1.24
CA VAL A 184 -1.02 18.31 -1.41
C VAL A 184 -1.73 18.52 -0.08
N VAL A 185 -2.77 19.35 -0.07
CA VAL A 185 -3.61 19.56 1.11
C VAL A 185 -4.43 18.29 1.36
N PRO A 186 -4.25 17.58 2.50
CA PRO A 186 -4.92 16.31 2.72
C PRO A 186 -6.40 16.47 3.03
N VAL A 187 -7.19 15.53 2.52
CA VAL A 187 -8.63 15.43 2.77
C VAL A 187 -8.93 14.00 3.22
N ARG A 188 -9.44 13.81 4.44
CA ARG A 188 -9.91 12.48 4.90
C ARG A 188 -11.41 12.31 4.87
N TRP A 189 -12.13 13.43 4.76
CA TRP A 189 -13.58 13.49 4.77
C TRP A 189 -14.03 14.18 3.48
N ASP A 190 -14.91 13.51 2.73
CA ASP A 190 -15.54 14.10 1.55
C ASP A 190 -17.01 13.68 1.47
N ASP A 191 -17.92 14.61 1.77
CA ASP A 191 -19.38 14.41 1.74
C ASP A 191 -19.91 14.12 0.32
N SER A 192 -19.09 14.26 -0.72
CA SER A 192 -19.49 13.91 -2.09
C SER A 192 -19.43 12.40 -2.37
N LEU A 193 -18.79 11.60 -1.51
CA LEU A 193 -18.48 10.18 -1.78
C LEU A 193 -19.57 9.19 -1.34
N PHE A 194 -20.84 9.60 -1.30
CA PHE A 194 -21.96 8.69 -0.99
C PHE A 194 -22.31 7.77 -2.18
N LEU A 195 -21.48 6.76 -2.43
CA LEU A 195 -21.82 5.68 -3.37
C LEU A 195 -21.61 4.32 -2.70
N ASN A 196 -22.62 3.46 -2.83
CA ASN A 196 -22.54 2.05 -2.45
C ASN A 196 -21.68 1.33 -3.51
N SER A 197 -20.46 0.96 -3.15
CA SER A 197 -19.62 0.08 -3.99
C SER A 197 -19.60 -1.33 -3.39
N PRO A 198 -19.69 -2.40 -4.20
CA PRO A 198 -19.42 -3.75 -3.73
C PRO A 198 -17.93 -3.88 -3.38
N ALA A 199 -17.65 -4.51 -2.23
CA ALA A 199 -16.30 -4.80 -1.79
C ALA A 199 -15.71 -5.98 -2.56
N SER A 200 -14.47 -5.85 -3.03
CA SER A 200 -13.67 -6.97 -3.52
C SER A 200 -12.20 -6.67 -3.22
N SER A 201 -11.56 -7.57 -2.49
CA SER A 201 -10.12 -7.56 -2.23
C SER A 201 -9.40 -8.50 -3.19
N ALA A 202 -8.20 -8.10 -3.62
CA ALA A 202 -7.34 -8.89 -4.49
C ALA A 202 -5.89 -8.86 -3.95
N PRO A 203 -5.17 -9.99 -3.94
CA PRO A 203 -3.77 -10.03 -3.56
C PRO A 203 -2.84 -9.56 -4.70
N SER A 204 -1.74 -8.91 -4.33
CA SER A 204 -0.71 -8.38 -5.23
C SER A 204 0.45 -9.36 -5.47
N GLN A 205 0.98 -9.40 -6.69
CA GLN A 205 2.21 -10.14 -7.06
C GLN A 205 3.17 -9.28 -7.90
N GLN A 206 4.48 -9.47 -7.73
CA GLN A 206 5.57 -8.71 -8.35
C GLN A 206 5.97 -9.26 -9.75
N LEU A 207 6.68 -8.43 -10.54
CA LEU A 207 6.86 -8.61 -12.00
C LEU A 207 8.33 -8.61 -12.49
N LEU A 208 8.62 -9.39 -13.55
CA LEU A 208 9.84 -9.26 -14.37
C LEU A 208 9.55 -8.55 -15.72
N MET A 209 10.50 -7.69 -16.15
CA MET A 209 10.29 -6.60 -17.13
C MET A 209 10.90 -6.77 -18.53
N GLY A 210 11.37 -7.97 -18.93
CA GLY A 210 12.08 -8.17 -20.20
C GLY A 210 11.19 -8.21 -21.46
N SER A 211 10.03 -8.87 -21.40
CA SER A 211 9.25 -9.24 -22.61
C SER A 211 8.14 -8.26 -23.00
N ILE A 212 7.96 -7.17 -22.24
CA ILE A 212 6.75 -6.33 -22.34
C ILE A 212 6.67 -5.58 -23.67
N ASN A 213 7.77 -5.03 -24.16
CA ASN A 213 7.74 -4.21 -25.37
C ASN A 213 7.40 -5.01 -26.63
N SER A 214 7.86 -6.27 -26.72
CA SER A 214 7.51 -7.16 -27.83
C SER A 214 6.02 -7.45 -27.85
N ILE A 215 5.45 -7.84 -26.70
CA ILE A 215 4.02 -8.16 -26.58
C ILE A 215 3.16 -6.92 -26.92
N LYS A 216 3.60 -5.71 -26.53
CA LYS A 216 2.91 -4.48 -26.90
C LYS A 216 2.91 -4.23 -28.42
N ALA A 217 4.02 -4.50 -29.09
CA ALA A 217 4.12 -4.35 -30.54
C ALA A 217 3.22 -5.37 -31.27
N ASP A 218 3.24 -6.63 -30.82
CA ASP A 218 2.40 -7.70 -31.36
C ASP A 218 0.91 -7.41 -31.14
N PHE A 219 0.55 -6.88 -29.97
CA PHE A 219 -0.81 -6.43 -29.66
C PHE A 219 -1.28 -5.34 -30.64
N SER A 220 -0.47 -4.30 -30.82
CA SER A 220 -0.79 -3.20 -31.75
C SER A 220 -0.95 -3.70 -33.18
N LYS A 221 -0.07 -4.62 -33.62
CA LYS A 221 -0.17 -5.23 -34.96
C LYS A 221 -1.44 -6.08 -35.12
N ARG A 222 -1.81 -6.87 -34.11
CA ARG A 222 -2.98 -7.77 -34.16
C ARG A 222 -4.31 -7.02 -34.10
N PHE A 223 -4.38 -5.96 -33.31
CA PHE A 223 -5.62 -5.20 -33.09
C PHE A 223 -5.61 -3.82 -33.76
N ALA A 224 -5.14 -3.76 -35.02
CA ALA A 224 -5.26 -2.60 -35.90
C ALA A 224 -4.78 -1.26 -35.28
N GLY A 225 -3.65 -1.28 -34.59
CA GLY A 225 -3.04 -0.10 -33.97
C GLY A 225 -3.52 0.20 -32.55
N GLU A 226 -4.40 -0.62 -31.97
CA GLU A 226 -4.85 -0.45 -30.59
C GLU A 226 -3.68 -0.52 -29.60
N LEU A 227 -3.74 0.30 -28.55
CA LEU A 227 -2.71 0.37 -27.51
C LEU A 227 -3.11 -0.43 -26.27
N CYS A 228 -2.16 -1.19 -25.74
CA CYS A 228 -2.25 -1.81 -24.42
C CYS A 228 -1.26 -1.17 -23.42
N THR A 229 -1.61 -1.26 -22.15
CA THR A 229 -0.77 -0.75 -21.04
C THR A 229 0.27 -1.78 -20.62
N LYS A 230 1.39 -1.32 -20.04
CA LYS A 230 2.38 -2.24 -19.45
C LYS A 230 1.74 -3.11 -18.37
N PHE A 231 0.78 -2.56 -17.62
CA PHE A 231 -0.01 -3.29 -16.62
C PHE A 231 -0.78 -4.46 -17.25
N GLU A 232 -1.50 -4.26 -18.36
CA GLU A 232 -2.25 -5.34 -19.02
C GLU A 232 -1.31 -6.47 -19.47
N VAL A 233 -0.18 -6.13 -20.07
CA VAL A 233 0.82 -7.12 -20.51
C VAL A 233 1.40 -7.89 -19.34
N ALA A 234 1.88 -7.16 -18.34
CA ALA A 234 2.45 -7.69 -17.12
C ALA A 234 1.53 -8.71 -16.43
N THR A 235 0.28 -8.31 -16.22
CA THR A 235 -0.70 -9.10 -15.48
C THR A 235 -1.22 -10.29 -16.26
N ALA A 236 -1.35 -10.18 -17.59
CA ALA A 236 -1.64 -11.30 -18.47
C ALA A 236 -0.55 -12.37 -18.38
N VAL A 237 0.73 -11.96 -18.41
CA VAL A 237 1.86 -12.89 -18.33
C VAL A 237 1.86 -13.59 -16.98
N LEU A 238 1.70 -12.86 -15.88
CA LEU A 238 1.62 -13.46 -14.54
C LEU A 238 0.45 -14.43 -14.41
N TRP A 239 -0.74 -14.03 -14.87
CA TRP A 239 -1.94 -14.86 -14.78
C TRP A 239 -1.78 -16.17 -15.56
N GLN A 240 -1.19 -16.10 -16.76
CA GLN A 240 -0.88 -17.28 -17.57
C GLN A 240 0.21 -18.15 -16.93
N CYS A 241 1.33 -17.57 -16.51
CA CYS A 241 2.42 -18.30 -15.85
C CYS A 241 1.95 -19.00 -14.58
N ARG A 242 1.21 -18.29 -13.72
CA ARG A 242 0.66 -18.85 -12.48
C ARG A 242 -0.29 -20.01 -12.78
N THR A 243 -1.19 -19.84 -13.74
CA THR A 243 -2.14 -20.90 -14.13
C THR A 243 -1.41 -22.15 -14.63
N ARG A 244 -0.41 -22.00 -15.50
CA ARG A 244 0.43 -23.11 -15.98
C ARG A 244 1.21 -23.79 -14.86
N ALA A 245 1.70 -23.02 -13.88
CA ALA A 245 2.48 -23.54 -12.77
C ALA A 245 1.63 -24.37 -11.79
N VAL A 246 0.39 -23.95 -11.51
CA VAL A 246 -0.50 -24.66 -10.57
C VAL A 246 -1.06 -25.96 -11.14
N LYS A 247 -1.14 -26.10 -12.48
CA LYS A 247 -1.61 -27.32 -13.17
C LYS A 247 -2.99 -27.80 -12.67
N CYS A 248 -3.94 -26.88 -12.55
CA CYS A 248 -5.34 -27.23 -12.26
C CYS A 248 -6.00 -27.99 -13.42
N ASP A 249 -7.14 -28.62 -13.14
CA ASP A 249 -8.02 -29.17 -14.16
C ASP A 249 -8.41 -28.07 -15.18
N PRO A 250 -8.39 -28.34 -16.50
CA PRO A 250 -8.63 -27.34 -17.53
C PRO A 250 -9.97 -26.59 -17.40
N GLU A 251 -11.01 -27.20 -16.82
CA GLU A 251 -12.33 -26.61 -16.63
C GLU A 251 -12.43 -25.78 -15.35
N THR A 252 -11.42 -25.86 -14.48
CA THR A 252 -11.38 -25.07 -13.23
C THR A 252 -11.32 -23.57 -13.56
N PRO A 253 -12.18 -22.73 -12.94
CA PRO A 253 -12.09 -21.28 -13.10
C PRO A 253 -10.72 -20.74 -12.66
N ALA A 254 -10.05 -20.05 -13.59
CA ALA A 254 -8.88 -19.23 -13.31
C ALA A 254 -9.36 -17.78 -13.17
N LEU A 255 -9.41 -17.30 -11.93
CA LEU A 255 -9.84 -15.94 -11.62
C LEU A 255 -8.63 -15.02 -11.53
N TYR A 256 -8.69 -13.87 -12.19
CA TYR A 256 -7.73 -12.78 -12.02
C TYR A 256 -8.46 -11.53 -11.53
N SER A 257 -8.18 -11.14 -10.29
CA SER A 257 -8.70 -9.91 -9.70
C SER A 257 -7.61 -8.86 -9.53
N TYR A 258 -8.00 -7.59 -9.69
CA TYR A 258 -7.12 -6.45 -9.45
C TYR A 258 -7.95 -5.27 -8.95
N VAL A 259 -7.29 -4.35 -8.23
CA VAL A 259 -7.94 -3.13 -7.75
C VAL A 259 -7.60 -1.95 -8.64
N VAL A 260 -8.57 -1.07 -8.87
CA VAL A 260 -8.42 0.16 -9.65
C VAL A 260 -8.71 1.37 -8.79
N ASN A 261 -7.92 2.44 -8.93
CA ASN A 261 -8.18 3.70 -8.28
C ASN A 261 -9.37 4.40 -8.94
N VAL A 262 -10.46 4.63 -8.19
CA VAL A 262 -11.70 5.20 -8.72
C VAL A 262 -11.91 6.67 -8.33
N ARG A 263 -10.93 7.33 -7.69
CA ARG A 263 -11.04 8.74 -7.24
C ARG A 263 -11.58 9.67 -8.32
N LYS A 264 -11.07 9.57 -9.55
CA LYS A 264 -11.51 10.40 -10.69
C LYS A 264 -12.95 10.09 -11.12
N HIS A 265 -13.37 8.83 -11.04
CA HIS A 265 -14.71 8.39 -11.45
C HIS A 265 -15.78 8.83 -10.45
N VAL A 266 -15.45 8.87 -9.16
CA VAL A 266 -16.36 9.30 -8.09
C VAL A 266 -16.23 10.78 -7.73
N GLY A 267 -15.39 11.54 -8.44
CA GLY A 267 -15.19 12.97 -8.19
C GLY A 267 -14.56 13.28 -6.82
N ALA A 268 -13.73 12.37 -6.29
CA ALA A 268 -13.02 12.59 -5.03
C ALA A 268 -12.12 13.82 -5.12
N LYS A 269 -12.07 14.62 -4.05
CA LYS A 269 -11.13 15.75 -3.93
C LYS A 269 -9.69 15.31 -4.20
N GLN A 270 -8.88 16.20 -4.79
CA GLN A 270 -7.49 15.92 -5.18
C GLN A 270 -6.63 15.38 -4.01
N GLY A 271 -6.84 15.89 -2.80
CA GLY A 271 -6.12 15.44 -1.60
C GLY A 271 -6.75 14.27 -0.85
N TYR A 272 -7.78 13.63 -1.40
CA TYR A 272 -8.48 12.53 -0.74
C TYR A 272 -7.59 11.30 -0.59
N TYR A 273 -7.23 11.00 0.66
CA TYR A 273 -6.28 9.93 0.98
C TYR A 273 -6.94 8.70 1.63
N GLY A 274 -8.25 8.70 1.86
CA GLY A 274 -8.99 7.51 2.31
C GLY A 274 -9.04 6.42 1.23
N ASN A 275 -9.72 5.30 1.49
CA ASN A 275 -9.88 4.26 0.48
C ASN A 275 -10.78 4.74 -0.66
N CYS A 276 -10.33 4.56 -1.89
CA CYS A 276 -11.13 4.88 -3.07
C CYS A 276 -10.70 3.99 -4.24
N PHE A 277 -11.04 2.71 -4.13
CA PHE A 277 -10.74 1.70 -5.12
C PHE A 277 -11.93 0.78 -5.39
N ALA A 278 -11.96 0.17 -6.56
CA ALA A 278 -12.91 -0.88 -6.92
C ALA A 278 -12.16 -2.13 -7.35
N GLY A 279 -12.70 -3.31 -7.05
CA GLY A 279 -12.18 -4.57 -7.58
C GLY A 279 -12.72 -4.83 -8.97
N GLN A 280 -11.85 -5.29 -9.86
CA GLN A 280 -12.18 -5.81 -11.18
C GLN A 280 -11.85 -7.29 -11.22
N LEU A 281 -12.69 -8.07 -11.91
CA LEU A 281 -12.57 -9.52 -12.00
C LEU A 281 -12.58 -9.95 -13.47
N VAL A 282 -11.54 -10.69 -13.85
CA VAL A 282 -11.45 -11.38 -15.12
C VAL A 282 -11.58 -12.88 -14.85
N MET A 283 -12.44 -13.54 -15.61
CA MET A 283 -12.71 -14.97 -15.45
C MET A 283 -12.53 -15.69 -16.78
N ALA A 284 -11.78 -16.78 -16.75
CA ALA A 284 -11.66 -17.75 -17.83
C ALA A 284 -11.38 -19.13 -17.23
N THR A 285 -11.43 -20.19 -18.02
CA THR A 285 -11.03 -21.51 -17.56
C THR A 285 -9.50 -21.64 -17.54
N SER A 286 -8.98 -22.51 -16.68
CA SER A 286 -7.54 -22.75 -16.56
C SER A 286 -6.93 -23.22 -17.90
N GLY A 287 -7.68 -24.02 -18.67
CA GLY A 287 -7.28 -24.45 -20.01
C GLY A 287 -7.13 -23.29 -20.99
N ILE A 288 -8.08 -22.35 -21.01
CA ILE A 288 -8.01 -21.15 -21.86
C ILE A 288 -6.79 -20.31 -21.45
N VAL A 289 -6.67 -19.96 -20.17
CA VAL A 289 -5.60 -19.10 -19.68
C VAL A 289 -4.23 -19.71 -19.93
N ALA A 290 -4.09 -21.03 -19.77
CA ALA A 290 -2.82 -21.73 -19.99
C ALA A 290 -2.43 -21.85 -21.46
N SER A 291 -3.37 -21.90 -22.41
CA SER A 291 -3.08 -22.24 -23.81
C SER A 291 -3.16 -21.08 -24.78
N VAL A 292 -4.00 -20.08 -24.52
CA VAL A 292 -4.24 -18.98 -25.45
C VAL A 292 -3.00 -18.09 -25.63
N ASP A 293 -2.92 -17.42 -26.78
CA ASP A 293 -1.88 -16.43 -27.05
C ASP A 293 -1.93 -15.31 -26.02
N ILE A 294 -0.75 -14.88 -25.57
CA ILE A 294 -0.63 -13.85 -24.54
C ILE A 294 -1.30 -12.53 -24.96
N VAL A 295 -1.28 -12.19 -26.25
CA VAL A 295 -1.91 -10.98 -26.80
C VAL A 295 -3.43 -11.00 -26.62
N ASP A 296 -4.05 -12.17 -26.67
CA ASP A 296 -5.50 -12.32 -26.48
C ASP A 296 -5.87 -12.21 -24.98
N LEU A 297 -5.01 -12.70 -24.06
CA LEU A 297 -5.17 -12.44 -22.63
C LEU A 297 -5.02 -10.95 -22.28
N VAL A 298 -4.08 -10.25 -22.93
CA VAL A 298 -3.93 -8.80 -22.79
C VAL A 298 -5.23 -8.10 -23.20
N LYS A 299 -5.87 -8.54 -24.28
CA LYS A 299 -7.16 -7.98 -24.73
C LYS A 299 -8.27 -8.25 -23.71
N MET A 300 -8.34 -9.45 -23.14
CA MET A 300 -9.33 -9.81 -22.12
C MET A 300 -9.19 -8.92 -20.87
N ILE A 301 -7.97 -8.71 -20.37
CA ILE A 301 -7.70 -7.82 -19.24
C ILE A 301 -8.03 -6.36 -19.61
N LYS A 302 -7.66 -5.91 -20.82
CA LYS A 302 -8.00 -4.55 -21.28
C LYS A 302 -9.52 -4.32 -21.27
N GLN A 303 -10.31 -5.24 -21.83
CA GLN A 303 -11.77 -5.13 -21.87
C GLN A 303 -12.43 -5.15 -20.49
N SER A 304 -11.83 -5.84 -19.51
CA SER A 304 -12.35 -5.83 -18.13
C SER A 304 -12.30 -4.44 -17.47
N LYS A 305 -11.43 -3.53 -17.93
CA LYS A 305 -11.33 -2.17 -17.40
C LYS A 305 -12.45 -1.24 -17.88
N GLU A 306 -13.17 -1.64 -18.92
CA GLU A 306 -14.26 -0.86 -19.53
C GLU A 306 -15.62 -1.15 -18.86
N ARG A 307 -15.66 -2.10 -17.91
CA ARG A 307 -16.84 -2.50 -17.15
C ARG A 307 -16.84 -1.88 -15.77
#